data_AF-A0A7C7E6M7-F1
#
_entry.id   AF-A0A7C7E6M7-F1
#
_cell.length_a   1.000
_cell.length_b   1.000
_cell.length_c   1.000
_cell.angle_alpha   90.00
_cell.angle_beta   90.00
_cell.angle_gamma   90.00
#
_symmetry.space_group_name_H-M   'P 1'
#
loop_
_entity.id
_entity.type
_entity.pdbx_description
1 polymer ?
#
loop_
_entity_poly.entity_id
_entity_poly.type
_entity_poly.pdbx_seq_one_letter_code
_entity_poly.pdbx_strand_id
1 'polypeptide(L)' 'MISLRKITFENFGECISLEVREDQKNFVARNLYSLAEAYIALTNGSVPMPFAIYNDETMVGFIMISY' A
#
# COMPACT_ATOMS: atom_id res chain seq x y z
N MET A 1 0.06 0.86 -18.68
CA MET A 1 -0.55 2.15 -18.25
C MET A 1 -0.57 2.20 -16.74
N ILE A 2 -0.10 3.30 -16.12
CA ILE A 2 -0.07 3.42 -14.66
C ILE A 2 -1.44 3.84 -14.13
N SER A 3 -1.94 3.15 -13.10
CA SER A 3 -3.19 3.48 -12.41
C SER A 3 -3.09 3.28 -10.90
N LEU A 4 -3.85 4.08 -10.15
CA LEU A 4 -4.02 3.92 -8.71
C LEU A 4 -5.37 3.24 -8.47
N ARG A 5 -5.34 2.06 -7.84
CA ARG A 5 -6.54 1.28 -7.52
C ARG A 5 -6.70 1.22 -6.01
N LYS A 6 -7.94 1.34 -5.51
CA LYS A 6 -8.21 1.18 -4.07
C LYS A 6 -7.77 -0.20 -3.62
N ILE A 7 -7.27 -0.30 -2.38
CA ILE A 7 -7.06 -1.59 -1.75
C ILE A 7 -8.42 -2.16 -1.35
N THR A 8 -8.69 -3.40 -1.74
CA THR A 8 -9.90 -4.17 -1.47
C THR A 8 -9.52 -5.57 -1.00
N PHE A 9 -10.50 -6.39 -0.60
CA PHE A 9 -10.21 -7.77 -0.20
C PHE A 9 -9.64 -8.61 -1.34
N GLU A 10 -9.98 -8.28 -2.59
CA GLU A 10 -9.52 -8.97 -3.79
C GLU A 10 -8.03 -8.76 -4.07
N ASN A 11 -7.49 -7.56 -3.79
CA ASN A 11 -6.10 -7.22 -4.10
C ASN A 11 -5.18 -7.04 -2.88
N PHE A 12 -5.73 -7.06 -1.66
CA PHE A 12 -4.96 -6.94 -0.42
C PHE A 12 -3.84 -7.98 -0.32
N GLY A 13 -4.10 -9.23 -0.72
CA GLY A 13 -3.12 -10.32 -0.68
C GLY A 13 -1.90 -10.07 -1.57
N GLU A 14 -2.14 -9.58 -2.79
CA GLU A 14 -1.08 -9.16 -3.72
C GLU A 14 -0.28 -7.99 -3.14
N CYS A 15 -0.97 -7.00 -2.57
CA CYS A 15 -0.36 -5.82 -1.95
C CYS A 15 0.59 -6.17 -0.79
N ILE A 16 0.21 -7.06 0.12
CA ILE A 16 1.07 -7.42 1.26
C ILE A 16 2.21 -8.38 0.91
N SER A 17 2.11 -9.02 -0.25
CA SER A 17 3.13 -9.94 -0.78
C SER A 17 4.18 -9.23 -1.64
N LEU A 18 3.93 -7.97 -2.05
CA LEU A 18 4.92 -7.14 -2.71
C LEU A 18 6.13 -6.92 -1.81
N GLU A 19 7.30 -7.33 -2.30
CA GLU A 19 8.57 -7.13 -1.64
C GLU A 19 9.50 -6.27 -2.50
N VAL A 20 10.22 -5.38 -1.83
CA VAL A 20 11.37 -4.71 -2.42
C VAL A 20 12.58 -5.64 -2.44
N ARG A 21 13.63 -5.23 -3.15
CA ARG A 21 14.91 -5.95 -3.11
C ARG A 21 15.47 -5.99 -1.69
N GLU A 22 16.26 -7.02 -1.37
CA GLU A 22 16.79 -7.23 -0.01
C GLU A 22 17.57 -6.02 0.53
N ASP A 23 18.34 -5.34 -0.32
CA ASP A 23 19.09 -4.13 0.02
C ASP A 23 18.19 -2.92 0.33
N GLN A 24 16.91 -2.98 -0.06
CA GLN A 24 15.93 -1.93 0.17
C GLN A 24 15.06 -2.14 1.42
N LYS A 25 15.04 -3.36 2.00
CA LYS A 25 14.12 -3.71 3.09
C LYS A 25 14.28 -2.86 4.35
N ASN A 26 15.44 -2.25 4.56
CA ASN A 26 15.69 -1.36 5.71
C ASN A 26 15.26 0.10 5.48
N PHE A 27 14.86 0.47 4.26
CA PHE A 27 14.48 1.85 3.92
C PHE A 27 12.97 2.04 3.77
N VAL A 28 12.20 0.96 3.72
CA VAL A 28 10.75 1.02 3.52
C VAL A 28 10.04 0.05 4.45
N ALA A 29 8.92 0.48 5.01
CA ALA A 29 8.04 -0.39 5.78
C ALA A 29 7.34 -1.40 4.85
N ARG A 30 6.98 -2.57 5.40
CA ARG A 30 6.14 -3.53 4.67
C ARG A 30 4.75 -2.93 4.43
N ASN A 31 4.14 -3.25 3.30
CA ASN A 31 2.78 -2.77 2.97
C ASN A 31 1.75 -3.20 4.03
N LEU A 32 1.90 -4.40 4.62
CA LEU A 32 1.05 -4.85 5.73
C LEU A 32 1.09 -3.89 6.92
N TYR A 33 2.29 -3.40 7.28
CA TYR A 33 2.44 -2.44 8.37
C TYR A 33 1.77 -1.11 8.02
N SER A 34 1.99 -0.60 6.80
CA SER A 34 1.39 0.65 6.33
C SER A 34 -0.15 0.60 6.31
N LEU A 35 -0.74 -0.55 5.95
CA LEU A 35 -2.20 -0.74 6.00
C LEU A 35 -2.74 -0.78 7.43
N ALA A 36 -2.02 -1.40 8.36
CA ALA A 36 -2.39 -1.38 9.78
C ALA A 36 -2.26 0.04 10.36
N GLU A 37 -1.20 0.77 10.00
CA GLU A 37 -1.00 2.16 10.36
C GLU A 37 -2.13 3.06 9.83
N ALA A 38 -2.60 2.83 8.59
CA ALA A 38 -3.75 3.53 8.03
C ALA A 38 -5.02 3.35 8.89
N TYR A 39 -5.28 2.15 9.40
CA TYR A 39 -6.41 1.93 10.30
C TYR A 39 -6.25 2.75 11.59
N ILE A 40 -5.06 2.75 12.20
CA ILE A 40 -4.80 3.53 13.41
C ILE A 40 -4.92 5.03 13.15
N ALA A 41 -4.36 5.53 12.04
CA ALA A 41 -4.46 6.94 11.65
C ALA A 41 -5.92 7.38 11.46
N LEU A 42 -6.75 6.53 10.83
CA LEU A 42 -8.18 6.76 10.70
C LEU A 42 -8.87 6.86 12.07
N THR A 43 -8.56 5.97 13.01
CA THR A 43 -9.13 6.03 14.37
C THR A 43 -8.68 7.25 15.18
N ASN A 44 -7.59 7.91 14.77
CA ASN A 44 -7.05 9.11 15.39
C ASN A 44 -7.41 10.40 14.63
N GLY A 45 -8.36 10.34 13.69
CA GLY A 45 -8.92 11.52 13.02
C GLY A 45 -8.17 12.00 11.77
N SER A 46 -7.18 11.24 11.28
CA SER A 46 -6.59 11.46 9.96
C SER A 46 -7.44 10.80 8.87
N VAL A 47 -7.26 11.20 7.60
CA VAL A 47 -7.94 10.56 6.46
C VAL A 47 -6.94 9.85 5.53
N PRO A 48 -6.46 8.65 5.90
CA PRO A 48 -5.52 7.91 5.07
C PRO A 48 -6.22 7.30 3.86
N MET A 49 -5.56 7.37 2.71
CA MET A 49 -6.03 6.89 1.41
C MET A 49 -4.97 5.99 0.79
N PRO A 50 -4.98 4.68 1.13
CA PRO A 50 -4.07 3.71 0.53
C PRO A 50 -4.54 3.30 -0.88
N PHE A 51 -3.59 3.23 -1.81
CA PHE A 51 -3.80 2.74 -3.17
C PHE A 51 -2.69 1.76 -3.57
N ALA A 52 -3.08 0.74 -4.31
CA ALA A 52 -2.15 -0.08 -5.09
C ALA A 52 -1.80 0.65 -6.38
N ILE A 53 -0.51 0.64 -6.72
CA ILE A 53 0.00 1.14 -7.99
C ILE A 53 0.04 -0.03 -8.96
N TYR A 54 -0.70 0.07 -10.06
CA TYR A 54 -0.74 -0.93 -11.11
C TYR A 54 -0.05 -0.40 -12.37
N ASN A 55 0.74 -1.26 -13.03
CA ASN A 55 1.10 -1.09 -14.43
C ASN A 55 0.30 -2.11 -15.25
N ASP A 56 -0.70 -1.62 -15.98
CA ASP A 56 -1.74 -2.45 -16.59
C ASP A 56 -2.44 -3.30 -15.53
N GLU A 57 -2.31 -4.63 -15.57
CA GLU A 57 -2.93 -5.56 -14.60
C GLU A 57 -1.95 -6.10 -13.55
N THR A 58 -0.70 -5.63 -13.54
CA THR A 58 0.31 -6.05 -12.55
C THR A 58 0.44 -5.01 -11.45
N MET A 59 0.25 -5.39 -10.18
CA MET A 59 0.56 -4.50 -9.07
C MET A 59 2.08 -4.36 -8.94
N VAL A 60 2.56 -3.13 -8.98
CA VAL A 60 3.99 -2.78 -8.96
C VAL A 60 4.37 -1.93 -7.76
N GLY A 61 3.40 -1.55 -6.92
CA GLY A 61 3.70 -0.76 -5.73
C GLY A 61 2.48 -0.39 -4.91
N PHE A 62 2.74 0.47 -3.92
CA PHE A 62 1.79 0.96 -2.95
C PHE A 62 2.06 2.45 -2.70
N ILE A 63 1.01 3.23 -2.51
CA ILE A 63 1.09 4.61 -2.05
C ILE A 63 0.00 4.86 -1.03
N MET A 64 0.30 5.65 0.00
CA MET A 64 -0.67 6.15 0.95
C MET A 64 -0.56 7.67 1.00
N ILE A 65 -1.70 8.34 0.79
CA ILE A 65 -1.82 9.80 0.91
C ILE A 65 -2.72 10.06 2.12
N SER A 66 -2.44 11.10 2.92
CA SER A 66 -3.32 11.53 4.01
C SER A 66 -3.41 13.06 3.99
N TYR A 67 -4.54 13.59 4.46
CA TYR A 67 -4.71 14.99 4.85
C TYR A 67 -5.31 15.08 6.26
#